data_AF-A0A945K0W8-F1
#
_entry.id   AF-A0A945K0W8-F1
#
_cell.length_a   1.000
_cell.length_b   1.000
_cell.length_c   1.000
_cell.angle_alpha   90.00
_cell.angle_beta   90.00
_cell.angle_gamma   90.00
#
_symmetry.space_group_name_H-M   'P 1'
#
loop_
_entity.id
_entity.type
_entity.pdbx_description
1 polymer ?
#
loop_
_entity_poly.entity_id
_entity_poly.type
_entity_poly.pdbx_seq_one_letter_code
_entity_poly.pdbx_strand_id
1 'polypeptide(L)'
;MSLREEYDEQGYCIARGAIDTGLAAEMVNHVHWLLERHPDIRPERLGHSLLVDDPFMHRLVRDERLVDVAETFLGPHVALFAAHYIAKGPHKGQAVQWHQDGSYWPLEPMEVATLWVAGTDSVIDNGCMRVLPGTQNVRLRKRSEMVELDPEKFVLGVGIHPDEIDEVDAVDLQLHAGDVSIHNPTIIHGSNANASDRWRVGLTLRYIPTTTHVTNDSHASILCRGDATPGVDNLYASTPTWTRGEHMEFDGSRMWGA
;
A
#
# COMPACT_ATOMS: atom_id res chain seq x y z
N MET A 1 14.99 -9.38 -17.38
CA MET A 1 13.89 -8.44 -17.52
C MET A 1 14.06 -7.41 -16.41
N SER A 2 13.99 -6.13 -16.71
CA SER A 2 13.97 -5.07 -15.70
C SER A 2 12.63 -5.06 -14.96
N LEU A 3 12.56 -4.42 -13.79
CA LEU A 3 11.30 -4.24 -13.05
C LEU A 3 10.22 -3.58 -13.90
N ARG A 4 10.62 -2.64 -14.77
CA ARG A 4 9.70 -1.94 -15.67
C ARG A 4 9.12 -2.86 -16.74
N GLU A 5 9.98 -3.64 -17.39
CA GLU A 5 9.53 -4.59 -18.42
C GLU A 5 8.57 -5.63 -17.84
N GLU A 6 8.86 -6.18 -16.66
CA GLU A 6 7.99 -7.17 -16.00
C GLU A 6 6.65 -6.54 -15.59
N TYR A 7 6.67 -5.33 -15.04
CA TYR A 7 5.47 -4.59 -14.68
C TYR A 7 4.57 -4.28 -15.89
N ASP A 8 5.16 -3.84 -17.00
CA ASP A 8 4.39 -3.52 -18.21
C ASP A 8 3.76 -4.79 -18.81
N GLU A 9 4.49 -5.92 -18.81
CA GLU A 9 4.00 -7.19 -19.34
C GLU A 9 2.95 -7.85 -18.44
N GLN A 10 3.24 -7.98 -17.14
CA GLN A 10 2.46 -8.78 -16.20
C GLN A 10 1.47 -7.96 -15.36
N GLY A 11 1.67 -6.63 -15.28
CA GLY A 11 0.90 -5.72 -14.43
C GLY A 11 1.42 -5.64 -12.99
N TYR A 12 2.48 -6.38 -12.68
CA TYR A 12 3.16 -6.37 -11.39
C TYR A 12 4.62 -6.79 -11.56
N CYS A 13 5.45 -6.49 -10.56
CA CYS A 13 6.81 -7.02 -10.43
C CYS A 13 7.23 -7.04 -8.96
N ILE A 14 8.39 -7.62 -8.65
CA ILE A 14 8.90 -7.68 -7.27
C ILE A 14 10.33 -7.16 -7.18
N ALA A 15 10.51 -6.10 -6.40
CA ALA A 15 11.82 -5.63 -5.97
C ALA A 15 12.24 -6.38 -4.70
N ARG A 16 13.22 -7.30 -4.83
CA ARG A 16 13.71 -8.12 -3.72
C ARG A 16 14.70 -7.34 -2.85
N GLY A 17 14.53 -7.42 -1.53
CA GLY A 17 15.38 -6.75 -0.55
C GLY A 17 15.47 -5.24 -0.74
N ALA A 18 14.36 -4.62 -1.18
CA ALA A 18 14.32 -3.19 -1.48
C ALA A 18 14.56 -2.33 -0.22
N ILE A 19 14.06 -2.76 0.93
CA ILE A 19 14.39 -2.16 2.22
C ILE A 19 15.11 -3.17 3.12
N ASP A 20 15.85 -2.65 4.10
CA ASP A 20 16.52 -3.50 5.07
C ASP A 20 15.55 -4.08 6.11
N THR A 21 15.96 -5.16 6.77
CA THR A 21 15.14 -5.86 7.76
C THR A 21 14.88 -5.03 9.03
N GLY A 22 15.71 -4.02 9.32
CA GLY A 22 15.49 -3.07 10.40
C GLY A 22 14.30 -2.17 10.12
N LEU A 23 14.23 -1.55 8.94
CA LEU A 23 13.06 -0.76 8.52
C LEU A 23 11.79 -1.62 8.45
N ALA A 24 11.90 -2.85 7.93
CA ALA A 24 10.79 -3.80 7.95
C ALA A 24 10.30 -4.11 9.38
N ALA A 25 11.22 -4.27 10.35
CA ALA A 25 10.87 -4.48 11.75
C ALA A 25 10.22 -3.25 12.39
N GLU A 26 10.64 -2.03 12.02
CA GLU A 26 9.99 -0.80 12.49
C GLU A 26 8.53 -0.69 12.02
N MET A 27 8.22 -1.17 10.81
CA MET A 27 6.82 -1.27 10.35
C MET A 27 5.99 -2.20 11.24
N VAL A 28 6.56 -3.32 11.68
CA VAL A 28 5.90 -4.25 12.60
C VAL A 28 5.68 -3.59 13.96
N ASN A 29 6.70 -2.91 14.49
CA ASN A 29 6.59 -2.14 15.73
C ASN A 29 5.50 -1.06 15.62
N HIS A 30 5.40 -0.41 14.46
CA HIS A 30 4.41 0.64 14.23
C HIS A 30 2.98 0.12 14.23
N VAL A 31 2.73 -1.04 13.62
CA VAL A 31 1.43 -1.70 13.71
C VAL A 31 1.06 -1.98 15.16
N HIS A 32 1.97 -2.54 15.96
CA HIS A 32 1.70 -2.80 17.37
C HIS A 32 1.45 -1.51 18.18
N TRP A 33 2.27 -0.49 17.95
CA TRP A 33 2.15 0.81 18.60
C TRP A 33 0.80 1.49 18.30
N LEU A 34 0.34 1.41 17.04
CA LEU A 34 -0.97 1.91 16.63
C LEU A 34 -2.11 1.12 17.28
N LEU A 35 -2.01 -0.21 17.33
CA LEU A 35 -3.05 -1.06 17.94
C LEU A 35 -3.18 -0.85 19.44
N GLU A 36 -2.10 -0.52 20.15
CA GLU A 36 -2.18 -0.14 21.57
C GLU A 36 -2.96 1.16 21.79
N ARG A 37 -2.88 2.11 20.85
CA ARG A 37 -3.56 3.41 20.91
C ARG A 37 -4.96 3.41 20.31
N HIS A 38 -5.22 2.47 19.40
CA HIS A 38 -6.47 2.32 18.69
C HIS A 38 -6.97 0.87 18.78
N PRO A 39 -7.27 0.37 20.00
CA PRO A 39 -7.59 -1.05 20.21
C PRO A 39 -8.87 -1.52 19.50
N ASP A 40 -9.76 -0.59 19.17
CA ASP A 40 -11.01 -0.87 18.45
C ASP A 40 -10.83 -0.90 16.92
N ILE A 41 -9.67 -0.50 16.41
CA ILE A 41 -9.37 -0.52 14.97
C ILE A 41 -8.69 -1.84 14.62
N ARG A 42 -9.25 -2.52 13.62
CA ARG A 42 -8.63 -3.72 13.07
C ARG A 42 -7.26 -3.41 12.45
N PRO A 43 -6.26 -4.30 12.54
CA PRO A 43 -4.95 -4.06 11.96
C PRO A 43 -4.98 -3.89 10.43
N GLU A 44 -5.96 -4.47 9.73
CA GLU A 44 -6.20 -4.27 8.29
C GLU A 44 -6.90 -2.94 7.96
N ARG A 45 -7.23 -2.11 8.96
CA ARG A 45 -7.92 -0.81 8.80
C ARG A 45 -7.10 0.38 9.30
N LEU A 46 -5.82 0.16 9.58
CA LEU A 46 -4.86 1.24 9.88
C LEU A 46 -4.51 1.97 8.58
N GLY A 47 -5.39 2.89 8.19
CA GLY A 47 -5.38 3.60 6.91
C GLY A 47 -4.83 5.01 6.98
N HIS A 48 -4.82 5.66 5.82
CA HIS A 48 -4.14 6.93 5.56
C HIS A 48 -4.44 8.05 6.57
N SER A 49 -5.68 8.20 7.04
CA SER A 49 -6.05 9.24 8.01
C SER A 49 -5.32 9.12 9.36
N LEU A 50 -4.85 7.93 9.74
CA LEU A 50 -4.04 7.72 10.94
C LEU A 50 -2.53 7.92 10.67
N LEU A 51 -2.14 7.93 9.39
CA LEU A 51 -0.74 7.83 8.97
C LEU A 51 -0.21 9.12 8.34
N VAL A 52 -1.08 9.96 7.78
CA VAL A 52 -0.68 11.14 6.99
C VAL A 52 0.09 12.17 7.79
N ASP A 53 -0.17 12.27 9.09
CA ASP A 53 0.53 13.19 10.01
C ASP A 53 1.53 12.46 10.93
N ASP A 54 1.81 11.18 10.67
CA ASP A 54 2.72 10.39 11.50
C ASP A 54 4.20 10.59 11.08
N PRO A 55 5.10 11.01 11.99
CA PRO A 55 6.52 11.19 11.69
C PRO A 55 7.24 9.95 11.14
N PHE A 56 6.92 8.76 11.65
CA PHE A 56 7.47 7.51 11.13
C PHE A 56 7.00 7.28 9.70
N MET A 57 5.73 7.56 9.40
CA MET A 57 5.21 7.45 8.04
C MET A 57 5.93 8.42 7.09
N HIS A 58 6.10 9.69 7.46
CA HIS A 58 6.84 10.65 6.63
C HIS A 58 8.29 10.23 6.38
N ARG A 59 8.96 9.65 7.39
CA ARG A 59 10.31 9.09 7.23
C ARG A 59 10.33 7.90 6.30
N LEU A 60 9.40 6.96 6.46
CA LEU A 60 9.33 5.73 5.67
C LEU A 60 9.01 6.02 4.20
N VAL A 61 8.01 6.85 3.91
CA VAL A 61 7.55 7.07 2.52
C VAL A 61 8.51 7.94 1.71
N ARG A 62 9.46 8.59 2.38
CA ARG A 62 10.57 9.36 1.78
C ARG A 62 11.88 8.57 1.76
N ASP A 63 11.91 7.33 2.23
CA ASP A 63 13.12 6.50 2.17
C ASP A 63 13.56 6.34 0.71
N GLU A 64 14.81 6.70 0.41
CA GLU A 64 15.32 6.76 -0.96
C GLU A 64 15.14 5.44 -1.69
N ARG A 65 15.25 4.30 -1.00
CA ARG A 65 15.13 2.98 -1.61
C ARG A 65 13.72 2.70 -2.12
N LEU A 66 12.69 3.22 -1.43
CA LEU A 66 11.30 3.11 -1.87
C LEU A 66 10.98 4.13 -2.96
N VAL A 67 11.48 5.36 -2.82
CA VAL A 67 11.21 6.41 -3.80
C VAL A 67 11.95 6.15 -5.12
N ASP A 68 13.14 5.54 -5.09
CA ASP A 68 13.87 5.09 -6.29
C ASP A 68 13.07 4.04 -7.08
N VAL A 69 12.42 3.11 -6.37
CA VAL A 69 11.50 2.14 -6.98
C VAL A 69 10.31 2.86 -7.59
N ALA A 70 9.66 3.78 -6.87
CA ALA A 70 8.52 4.54 -7.39
C ALA A 70 8.89 5.40 -8.62
N GLU A 71 10.05 6.06 -8.61
CA GLU A 71 10.55 6.90 -9.71
C GLU A 71 10.72 6.09 -11.02
N THR A 72 11.05 4.80 -10.93
CA THR A 72 11.13 3.90 -12.10
C THR A 72 9.83 3.83 -12.90
N PHE A 73 8.69 4.06 -12.25
CA PHE A 73 7.36 3.98 -12.86
C PHE A 73 6.72 5.35 -13.09
N LEU A 74 7.01 6.33 -12.23
CA LEU A 74 6.28 7.60 -12.16
C LEU A 74 7.12 8.82 -12.59
N GLY A 75 8.43 8.66 -12.76
CA GLY A 75 9.34 9.77 -13.02
C GLY A 75 9.76 10.52 -11.74
N PRO A 76 10.46 11.66 -11.87
CA PRO A 76 11.27 12.23 -10.79
C PRO A 76 10.49 13.04 -9.75
N HIS A 77 9.20 13.31 -10.01
CA HIS A 77 8.35 14.10 -9.12
C HIS A 77 7.28 13.19 -8.52
N VAL A 78 7.51 12.73 -7.29
CA VAL A 78 6.72 11.67 -6.66
C VAL A 78 6.04 12.19 -5.40
N ALA A 79 4.75 11.94 -5.29
CA ALA A 79 3.98 12.11 -4.06
C ALA A 79 3.33 10.80 -3.63
N LEU A 80 3.14 10.62 -2.34
CA LEU A 80 2.30 9.56 -1.79
C LEU A 80 0.86 10.06 -1.74
N PHE A 81 -0.02 9.42 -2.50
CA PHE A 81 -1.46 9.64 -2.43
C PHE A 81 -2.05 9.04 -1.15
N ALA A 82 -1.78 7.76 -0.87
CA ALA A 82 -2.34 7.10 0.31
C ALA A 82 -1.50 5.94 0.81
N ALA A 83 -1.48 5.76 2.13
CA ALA A 83 -0.88 4.63 2.83
C ALA A 83 -1.94 3.79 3.54
N HIS A 84 -1.78 2.48 3.60
CA HIS A 84 -2.71 1.59 4.31
C HIS A 84 -2.01 0.30 4.72
N TYR A 85 -1.96 0.01 6.02
CA TYR A 85 -1.54 -1.31 6.48
C TYR A 85 -2.60 -2.36 6.19
N ILE A 86 -2.15 -3.46 5.58
CA ILE A 86 -2.89 -4.72 5.55
C ILE A 86 -2.13 -5.68 6.45
N ALA A 87 -2.27 -5.50 7.76
CA ALA A 87 -1.67 -6.37 8.77
C ALA A 87 -2.66 -7.46 9.18
N LYS A 88 -2.28 -8.73 9.02
CA LYS A 88 -3.13 -9.89 9.31
C LYS A 88 -2.60 -10.63 10.52
N GLY A 89 -3.35 -10.55 11.62
CA GLY A 89 -3.03 -11.29 12.84
C GLY A 89 -3.24 -12.81 12.68
N PRO A 90 -2.54 -13.64 13.48
CA PRO A 90 -2.69 -15.10 13.46
C PRO A 90 -4.15 -15.54 13.60
N HIS A 91 -4.63 -16.40 12.69
CA HIS A 91 -6.01 -16.93 12.64
C HIS A 91 -7.16 -15.91 12.62
N LYS A 92 -6.84 -14.62 12.55
CA LYS A 92 -7.82 -13.52 12.69
C LYS A 92 -7.81 -12.57 11.50
N GLY A 93 -6.77 -12.68 10.67
CA GLY A 93 -6.57 -11.83 9.50
C GLY A 93 -7.65 -12.03 8.44
N GLN A 94 -8.36 -10.98 8.08
CA GLN A 94 -9.44 -11.03 7.08
C GLN A 94 -8.92 -11.25 5.66
N ALA A 95 -9.77 -11.77 4.77
CA ALA A 95 -9.47 -11.83 3.35
C ALA A 95 -9.62 -10.43 2.71
N VAL A 96 -8.88 -10.18 1.65
CA VAL A 96 -9.11 -9.04 0.75
C VAL A 96 -9.69 -9.64 -0.53
N GLN A 97 -10.95 -9.32 -0.83
CA GLN A 97 -11.64 -9.82 -2.01
C GLN A 97 -10.92 -9.36 -3.29
N TRP A 98 -11.06 -10.14 -4.37
CA TRP A 98 -10.62 -9.72 -5.70
C TRP A 98 -11.17 -8.34 -6.07
N HIS A 99 -10.28 -7.43 -6.44
CA HIS A 99 -10.61 -6.04 -6.75
C HIS A 99 -9.60 -5.41 -7.69
N GLN A 100 -9.94 -4.20 -8.17
CA GLN A 100 -9.03 -3.29 -8.85
C GLN A 100 -8.92 -2.03 -8.00
N ASP A 101 -7.70 -1.71 -7.62
CA ASP A 101 -7.34 -0.61 -6.72
C ASP A 101 -7.83 0.75 -7.27
N GLY A 102 -7.64 0.99 -8.57
CA GLY A 102 -8.03 2.24 -9.25
C GLY A 102 -9.55 2.48 -9.28
N SER A 103 -10.37 1.46 -9.03
CA SER A 103 -11.84 1.62 -8.97
C SER A 103 -12.31 2.38 -7.72
N TYR A 104 -11.43 2.59 -6.73
CA TYR A 104 -11.76 3.23 -5.46
C TYR A 104 -11.29 4.68 -5.35
N TRP A 105 -10.46 5.17 -6.28
CA TRP A 105 -9.67 6.38 -6.05
C TRP A 105 -10.10 7.57 -6.90
N PRO A 106 -10.11 8.79 -6.33
CA PRO A 106 -10.42 10.03 -7.02
C PRO A 106 -9.15 10.61 -7.70
N LEU A 107 -8.53 9.88 -8.62
CA LEU A 107 -7.30 10.30 -9.31
C LEU A 107 -7.53 10.64 -10.78
N GLU A 108 -7.00 11.78 -11.23
CA GLU A 108 -7.06 12.23 -12.61
C GLU A 108 -5.69 12.73 -13.11
N PRO A 109 -5.03 12.05 -14.07
CA PRO A 109 -5.34 10.70 -14.57
C PRO A 109 -5.12 9.62 -13.50
N MET A 110 -5.57 8.38 -13.77
CA MET A 110 -5.28 7.21 -12.92
C MET A 110 -3.83 6.72 -13.11
N GLU A 111 -2.86 7.59 -12.81
CA GLU A 111 -1.43 7.29 -12.82
C GLU A 111 -0.94 7.13 -11.38
N VAL A 112 -0.64 5.89 -11.02
CA VAL A 112 -0.26 5.48 -9.67
C VAL A 112 0.50 4.16 -9.75
N ALA A 113 1.54 4.01 -8.93
CA ALA A 113 2.22 2.75 -8.69
C ALA A 113 1.98 2.37 -7.22
N THR A 114 1.36 1.22 -7.00
CA THR A 114 1.18 0.69 -5.65
C THR A 114 2.40 -0.15 -5.28
N LEU A 115 3.13 0.29 -4.27
CA LEU A 115 4.19 -0.47 -3.62
C LEU A 115 3.60 -1.15 -2.38
N TRP A 116 3.55 -2.48 -2.37
CA TRP A 116 3.23 -3.26 -1.18
C TRP A 116 4.52 -3.72 -0.52
N VAL A 117 4.84 -3.11 0.62
CA VAL A 117 6.10 -3.32 1.35
C VAL A 117 5.91 -4.39 2.42
N ALA A 118 6.73 -5.45 2.38
CA ALA A 118 6.67 -6.55 3.32
C ALA A 118 7.40 -6.21 4.64
N GLY A 119 6.66 -6.00 5.73
CA GLY A 119 7.24 -5.86 7.07
C GLY A 119 7.60 -7.21 7.71
N THR A 120 6.89 -8.26 7.31
CA THR A 120 7.20 -9.67 7.63
C THR A 120 7.17 -10.50 6.36
N ASP A 121 7.62 -11.75 6.45
CA ASP A 121 7.36 -12.73 5.40
C ASP A 121 5.86 -12.82 5.08
N SER A 122 5.54 -12.81 3.79
CA SER A 122 4.21 -12.91 3.22
C SER A 122 4.20 -14.14 2.34
N VAL A 123 3.49 -15.18 2.77
CA VAL A 123 3.49 -16.52 2.17
C VAL A 123 2.05 -17.05 2.10
N ILE A 124 1.85 -18.18 1.42
CA ILE A 124 0.49 -18.68 1.11
C ILE A 124 -0.33 -18.92 2.39
N ASP A 125 0.25 -19.54 3.41
CA ASP A 125 -0.45 -19.90 4.66
C ASP A 125 -0.87 -18.69 5.51
N ASN A 126 -0.12 -17.59 5.45
CA ASN A 126 -0.43 -16.34 6.14
C ASN A 126 -1.16 -15.31 5.26
N GLY A 127 -1.59 -15.74 4.07
CA GLY A 127 -2.45 -14.99 3.17
C GLY A 127 -1.69 -13.92 2.39
N CYS A 128 -0.63 -14.30 1.67
CA CYS A 128 0.05 -13.43 0.73
C CYS A 128 -0.91 -12.86 -0.34
N MET A 129 -0.47 -11.80 -1.01
CA MET A 129 -1.22 -11.22 -2.12
C MET A 129 -1.27 -12.21 -3.29
N ARG A 130 -2.38 -12.18 -4.01
CA ARG A 130 -2.63 -12.95 -5.22
C ARG A 130 -3.00 -12.00 -6.33
N VAL A 131 -2.50 -12.25 -7.53
CA VAL A 131 -2.75 -11.42 -8.72
C VAL A 131 -3.21 -12.30 -9.88
N LEU A 132 -3.96 -11.71 -10.80
CA LEU A 132 -4.24 -12.28 -12.12
C LEU A 132 -3.38 -11.52 -13.14
N PRO A 133 -2.24 -12.09 -13.58
CA PRO A 133 -1.33 -11.40 -14.49
C PRO A 133 -2.02 -11.03 -15.81
N GLY A 134 -1.59 -9.92 -16.44
CA GLY A 134 -2.15 -9.44 -17.71
C GLY A 134 -3.48 -8.69 -17.58
N THR A 135 -4.16 -8.78 -16.42
CA THR A 135 -5.44 -8.09 -16.19
C THR A 135 -5.29 -6.57 -16.01
N GLN A 136 -4.08 -6.03 -15.91
CA GLN A 136 -3.86 -4.58 -15.92
C GLN A 136 -4.35 -3.90 -17.22
N ASN A 137 -4.48 -4.67 -18.31
CA ASN A 137 -4.96 -4.18 -19.59
C ASN A 137 -6.50 -4.19 -19.71
N VAL A 138 -7.21 -4.67 -18.69
CA VAL A 138 -8.68 -4.60 -18.66
C VAL A 138 -9.14 -3.26 -18.07
N ARG A 139 -10.34 -2.83 -18.43
CA ARG A 139 -10.90 -1.59 -17.88
C ARG A 139 -11.12 -1.70 -16.37
N LEU A 140 -11.10 -0.56 -15.69
CA LEU A 140 -11.60 -0.47 -14.33
C LEU A 140 -13.10 -0.77 -14.28
N ARG A 141 -13.50 -1.56 -13.29
CA ARG A 141 -14.91 -1.79 -12.96
C ARG A 141 -15.49 -0.58 -12.26
N LYS A 142 -16.73 -0.24 -12.62
CA LYS A 142 -17.51 0.77 -11.91
C LYS A 142 -18.11 0.16 -10.65
N ARG A 143 -18.38 1.00 -9.65
CA ARG A 143 -19.02 0.59 -8.41
C ARG A 143 -20.34 -0.18 -8.60
N SER A 144 -21.12 0.17 -9.62
CA SER A 144 -22.39 -0.50 -9.97
C SER A 144 -22.23 -1.94 -10.48
N GLU A 145 -20.99 -2.36 -10.77
CA GLU A 145 -20.62 -3.69 -11.29
C GLU A 145 -19.95 -4.55 -10.21
N MET A 146 -19.95 -4.07 -8.96
CA MET A 146 -19.32 -4.72 -7.80
C MET A 146 -20.39 -5.19 -6.82
N VAL A 147 -20.05 -6.21 -6.04
CA VAL A 147 -20.92 -6.71 -4.97
C VAL A 147 -20.57 -6.08 -3.62
N GLU A 148 -21.57 -5.95 -2.75
CA GLU A 148 -21.34 -5.69 -1.32
C GLU A 148 -20.67 -6.89 -0.67
N LEU A 149 -19.73 -6.62 0.23
CA LEU A 149 -18.99 -7.61 0.99
C LEU A 149 -19.30 -7.49 2.47
N ASP A 150 -19.32 -8.63 3.14
CA ASP A 150 -19.48 -8.71 4.59
C ASP A 150 -18.24 -8.14 5.29
N PRO A 151 -18.36 -7.03 6.03
CA PRO A 151 -17.22 -6.37 6.68
C PRO A 151 -16.61 -7.20 7.83
N GLU A 152 -17.27 -8.26 8.29
CA GLU A 152 -16.71 -9.20 9.26
C GLU A 152 -15.78 -10.23 8.59
N LYS A 153 -15.91 -10.43 7.28
CA LYS A 153 -15.10 -11.40 6.51
C LYS A 153 -14.04 -10.76 5.65
N PHE A 154 -14.35 -9.58 5.10
CA PHE A 154 -13.52 -8.90 4.12
C PHE A 154 -13.07 -7.53 4.61
N VAL A 155 -11.85 -7.17 4.22
CA VAL A 155 -11.27 -5.85 4.51
C VAL A 155 -12.01 -4.74 3.76
N LEU A 156 -12.37 -4.99 2.50
CA LEU A 156 -13.08 -4.05 1.64
C LEU A 156 -14.59 -4.23 1.79
N GLY A 157 -15.35 -3.14 1.71
CA GLY A 157 -16.81 -3.20 1.73
C GLY A 157 -17.41 -3.70 0.41
N VAL A 158 -16.65 -3.67 -0.69
CA VAL A 158 -17.14 -3.96 -2.04
C VAL A 158 -16.01 -4.57 -2.88
N GLY A 159 -16.33 -5.44 -3.83
CA GLY A 159 -15.33 -6.07 -4.69
C GLY A 159 -15.93 -6.78 -5.90
N ILE A 160 -15.09 -7.49 -6.63
CA ILE A 160 -15.50 -8.30 -7.79
C ILE A 160 -16.18 -9.58 -7.30
N HIS A 161 -17.30 -9.93 -7.93
CA HIS A 161 -18.00 -11.16 -7.60
C HIS A 161 -17.08 -12.37 -7.85
N PRO A 162 -16.96 -13.34 -6.92
CA PRO A 162 -16.12 -14.53 -7.09
C PRO A 162 -16.37 -15.28 -8.42
N ASP A 163 -17.63 -15.47 -8.81
CA ASP A 163 -18.01 -16.12 -10.07
C ASP A 163 -17.51 -15.42 -11.35
N GLU A 164 -17.04 -14.17 -11.26
CA GLU A 164 -16.45 -13.44 -12.39
C GLU A 164 -14.93 -13.60 -12.46
N ILE A 165 -14.33 -14.32 -11.53
CA ILE A 165 -12.90 -14.57 -11.45
C ILE A 165 -12.62 -16.04 -11.72
N ASP A 166 -11.82 -16.30 -12.77
CA ASP A 166 -11.16 -17.58 -12.93
C ASP A 166 -9.79 -17.52 -12.24
N GLU A 167 -9.63 -18.30 -11.18
CA GLU A 167 -8.38 -18.34 -10.41
C GLU A 167 -7.34 -19.30 -11.00
N VAL A 168 -7.61 -19.97 -12.12
CA VAL A 168 -6.69 -20.96 -12.73
C VAL A 168 -5.29 -20.40 -12.98
N ASP A 169 -5.21 -19.12 -13.35
CA ASP A 169 -3.97 -18.40 -13.66
C ASP A 169 -3.54 -17.44 -12.53
N ALA A 170 -4.14 -17.56 -11.34
CA ALA A 170 -3.76 -16.72 -10.21
C ALA A 170 -2.36 -17.05 -9.71
N VAL A 171 -1.56 -16.02 -9.44
CA VAL A 171 -0.20 -16.13 -8.92
C VAL A 171 -0.13 -15.62 -7.50
N ASP A 172 0.40 -16.45 -6.59
CA ASP A 172 0.72 -16.08 -5.21
C ASP A 172 2.05 -15.29 -5.14
N LEU A 173 1.99 -14.06 -4.65
CA LEU A 173 3.15 -13.19 -4.49
C LEU A 173 3.79 -13.41 -3.12
N GLN A 174 4.67 -14.41 -3.04
CA GLN A 174 5.44 -14.69 -1.82
C GLN A 174 6.65 -13.75 -1.69
N LEU A 175 6.75 -13.10 -0.52
CA LEU A 175 7.70 -12.03 -0.22
C LEU A 175 8.40 -12.32 1.11
N HIS A 176 9.70 -12.03 1.19
CA HIS A 176 10.42 -11.95 2.45
C HIS A 176 10.27 -10.55 3.07
N ALA A 177 10.46 -10.43 4.38
CA ALA A 177 10.57 -9.12 5.01
C ALA A 177 11.62 -8.25 4.29
N GLY A 178 11.20 -7.05 3.88
CA GLY A 178 12.00 -6.10 3.11
C GLY A 178 11.83 -6.16 1.59
N ASP A 179 11.17 -7.19 1.06
CA ASP A 179 10.74 -7.21 -0.34
C ASP A 179 9.57 -6.24 -0.57
N VAL A 180 9.44 -5.79 -1.81
CA VAL A 180 8.34 -4.92 -2.25
C VAL A 180 7.74 -5.48 -3.53
N SER A 181 6.45 -5.78 -3.54
CA SER A 181 5.74 -5.99 -4.80
C SER A 181 5.19 -4.68 -5.31
N ILE A 182 5.31 -4.43 -6.60
CA ILE A 182 4.78 -3.26 -7.28
C ILE A 182 3.66 -3.73 -8.19
N HIS A 183 2.50 -3.07 -8.17
CA HIS A 183 1.36 -3.49 -8.97
C HIS A 183 0.55 -2.31 -9.52
N ASN A 184 -0.03 -2.55 -10.69
CA ASN A 184 -0.82 -1.56 -11.42
C ASN A 184 -2.20 -1.35 -10.78
N PRO A 185 -2.75 -0.12 -10.74
CA PRO A 185 -4.08 0.14 -10.19
C PRO A 185 -5.20 -0.71 -10.82
N THR A 186 -5.02 -1.19 -12.05
CA THR A 186 -6.04 -1.95 -12.78
C THR A 186 -5.87 -3.46 -12.66
N ILE A 187 -4.75 -3.98 -12.14
CA ILE A 187 -4.56 -5.42 -12.02
C ILE A 187 -5.54 -5.99 -10.99
N ILE A 188 -6.21 -7.07 -11.36
CA ILE A 188 -7.11 -7.78 -10.46
C ILE A 188 -6.26 -8.54 -9.44
N HIS A 189 -6.46 -8.21 -8.16
CA HIS A 189 -5.70 -8.79 -7.08
C HIS A 189 -6.54 -8.93 -5.80
N GLY A 190 -6.07 -9.78 -4.88
CA GLY A 190 -6.74 -10.10 -3.63
C GLY A 190 -5.78 -10.79 -2.66
N SER A 191 -6.28 -11.24 -1.51
CA SER A 191 -5.50 -12.11 -0.61
C SER A 191 -6.40 -12.93 0.30
N ASN A 192 -5.99 -14.17 0.57
CA ASN A 192 -6.71 -15.05 1.48
C ASN A 192 -6.62 -14.59 2.94
N ALA A 193 -7.51 -15.09 3.79
CA ALA A 193 -7.40 -14.91 5.23
C ALA A 193 -6.08 -15.50 5.76
N ASN A 194 -5.61 -15.02 6.92
CA ASN A 194 -4.44 -15.59 7.56
C ASN A 194 -4.86 -16.78 8.43
N ALA A 195 -4.48 -17.99 8.00
CA ALA A 195 -4.78 -19.25 8.69
C ALA A 195 -3.57 -19.79 9.48
N SER A 196 -2.50 -19.01 9.57
CA SER A 196 -1.25 -19.39 10.24
C SER A 196 -1.15 -18.82 11.66
N ASP A 197 -0.13 -19.29 12.40
CA ASP A 197 0.25 -18.78 13.72
C ASP A 197 1.08 -17.49 13.67
N ARG A 198 1.38 -16.96 12.47
CA ARG A 198 2.31 -15.84 12.27
C ARG A 198 1.57 -14.58 11.84
N TRP A 199 2.07 -13.42 12.25
CA TRP A 199 1.62 -12.16 11.66
C TRP A 199 2.06 -12.06 10.20
N ARG A 200 1.21 -11.45 9.37
CA ARG A 200 1.59 -10.94 8.06
C ARG A 200 1.42 -9.42 8.07
N VAL A 201 2.51 -8.68 8.17
CA VAL A 201 2.49 -7.21 8.15
C VAL A 201 2.96 -6.75 6.78
N GLY A 202 2.11 -5.99 6.09
CA GLY A 202 2.55 -5.22 4.95
C GLY A 202 1.82 -3.90 4.82
N LEU A 203 2.48 -2.96 4.15
CA LEU A 203 2.05 -1.59 4.00
C LEU A 203 1.89 -1.29 2.51
N THR A 204 0.69 -0.92 2.13
CA THR A 204 0.38 -0.44 0.79
C THR A 204 0.69 1.04 0.72
N LEU A 205 1.66 1.43 -0.13
CA LEU A 205 2.04 2.80 -0.45
C LEU A 205 1.63 3.11 -1.89
N ARG A 206 0.74 4.08 -2.07
CA ARG A 206 0.25 4.46 -3.40
C ARG A 206 0.94 5.74 -3.82
N TYR A 207 1.98 5.60 -4.64
CA TYR A 207 2.72 6.74 -5.16
C TYR A 207 2.12 7.21 -6.49
N ILE A 208 2.06 8.51 -6.67
CA ILE A 208 1.57 9.18 -7.88
C ILE A 208 2.66 10.15 -8.39
N PRO A 209 2.76 10.41 -9.70
CA PRO A 209 3.50 11.57 -10.16
C PRO A 209 2.79 12.84 -9.69
N THR A 210 3.52 13.94 -9.44
CA THR A 210 2.88 15.18 -8.98
C THR A 210 1.98 15.84 -10.04
N THR A 211 1.97 15.32 -11.26
CA THR A 211 1.04 15.67 -12.35
C THR A 211 -0.35 15.04 -12.18
N THR A 212 -0.49 14.01 -11.35
CA THR A 212 -1.79 13.40 -11.03
C THR A 212 -2.54 14.25 -10.02
N HIS A 213 -3.76 14.65 -10.34
CA HIS A 213 -4.63 15.41 -9.46
C HIS A 213 -5.49 14.49 -8.60
N VAL A 214 -5.52 14.73 -7.29
CA VAL A 214 -6.44 14.10 -6.34
C VAL A 214 -7.70 14.95 -6.26
N THR A 215 -8.79 14.51 -6.88
CA THR A 215 -10.02 15.33 -7.02
C THR A 215 -10.83 15.49 -5.74
N ASN A 216 -10.35 14.93 -4.62
CA ASN A 216 -10.86 15.20 -3.29
C ASN A 216 -10.00 16.26 -2.61
N ASP A 217 -10.44 17.53 -2.65
CA ASP A 217 -9.71 18.70 -2.13
C ASP A 217 -9.33 18.62 -0.64
N SER A 218 -9.99 17.76 0.14
CA SER A 218 -9.69 17.53 1.56
C SER A 218 -8.66 16.43 1.81
N HIS A 219 -8.23 15.72 0.77
CA HIS A 219 -7.30 14.60 0.88
C HIS A 219 -5.86 15.09 0.81
N ALA A 220 -5.13 15.02 1.92
CA ALA A 220 -3.73 15.43 1.97
C ALA A 220 -2.79 14.32 1.47
N SER A 221 -2.01 14.59 0.43
CA SER A 221 -0.91 13.75 -0.03
C SER A 221 0.40 14.09 0.70
N ILE A 222 1.44 13.28 0.57
CA ILE A 222 2.79 13.59 1.07
C ILE A 222 3.73 13.76 -0.13
N LEU A 223 4.26 14.97 -0.37
CA LEU A 223 5.26 15.19 -1.42
C LEU A 223 6.55 14.48 -1.04
N CYS A 224 6.99 13.46 -1.78
CA CYS A 224 8.10 12.60 -1.38
C CYS A 224 9.43 12.96 -2.06
N ARG A 225 9.42 13.30 -3.34
CA ARG A 225 10.61 13.70 -4.12
C ARG A 225 10.24 14.67 -5.23
N GLY A 226 11.19 15.57 -5.53
CA GLY A 226 11.01 16.63 -6.52
C GLY A 226 9.99 17.66 -6.06
N ASP A 227 9.49 18.45 -7.02
CA ASP A 227 8.54 19.52 -6.79
C ASP A 227 7.09 19.13 -7.11
N ALA A 228 6.15 19.83 -6.47
CA ALA A 228 4.75 19.84 -6.89
C ALA A 228 4.64 20.45 -8.30
N THR A 229 3.77 19.88 -9.15
CA THR A 229 3.56 20.39 -10.51
C THR A 229 2.74 21.68 -10.48
N PRO A 230 3.22 22.79 -11.07
CA PRO A 230 2.44 24.02 -11.19
C PRO A 230 1.12 23.79 -11.93
N GLY A 231 0.00 24.24 -11.34
CA GLY A 231 -1.34 24.09 -11.93
C GLY A 231 -2.03 22.76 -11.64
N VAL A 232 -1.43 21.88 -10.82
CA VAL A 232 -2.07 20.70 -10.26
C VAL A 232 -2.24 20.92 -8.74
N ASP A 233 -3.46 21.22 -8.33
CA ASP A 233 -3.77 21.69 -6.97
C ASP A 233 -3.99 20.53 -5.99
N ASN A 234 -2.93 19.77 -5.71
CA ASN A 234 -2.95 18.77 -4.64
C ASN A 234 -2.68 19.41 -3.26
N LEU A 235 -3.44 18.99 -2.25
CA LEU A 235 -3.12 19.29 -0.85
C LEU A 235 -1.94 18.43 -0.39
N TYR A 236 -0.88 19.05 0.15
CA TYR A 236 0.26 18.34 0.71
C TYR A 236 0.37 18.55 2.22
N ALA A 237 0.48 17.45 2.98
CA ALA A 237 0.71 17.49 4.42
C ALA A 237 2.08 18.09 4.75
N SER A 238 2.13 18.93 5.79
CA SER A 238 3.39 19.41 6.35
C SER A 238 4.17 18.25 6.97
N THR A 239 5.50 18.33 6.96
CA THR A 239 6.33 17.36 7.67
C THR A 239 6.12 17.52 9.18
N PRO A 240 5.66 16.47 9.90
CA PRO A 240 5.41 16.55 11.33
C PRO A 240 6.71 16.45 12.12
N THR A 241 6.77 17.12 13.26
CA THR A 241 7.86 16.98 14.23
C THR A 241 7.63 15.75 15.10
N TRP A 242 8.70 14.99 15.36
CA TRP A 242 8.62 13.87 16.28
C TRP A 242 8.64 14.33 17.75
N THR A 243 7.70 13.80 18.53
CA THR A 243 7.58 14.07 19.98
C THR A 243 7.65 12.77 20.78
N ARG A 244 8.56 12.71 21.75
CA ARG A 244 8.74 11.57 22.66
C ARG A 244 7.44 11.27 23.42
N GLY A 245 6.99 10.02 23.37
CA GLY A 245 5.81 9.55 24.10
C GLY A 245 4.49 9.74 23.34
N GLU A 246 4.43 10.72 22.44
CA GLU A 246 3.30 10.93 21.54
C GLU A 246 3.41 10.10 20.27
N HIS A 247 4.62 9.87 19.78
CA HIS A 247 4.91 9.12 18.56
C HIS A 247 5.78 7.88 18.85
N MET A 248 5.72 6.89 17.96
CA MET A 248 6.61 5.72 18.03
C MET A 248 8.08 6.16 17.91
N GLU A 249 9.00 5.54 18.67
CA GLU A 249 10.43 5.69 18.41
C GLU A 249 10.83 4.89 17.17
N PHE A 250 11.64 5.50 16.31
CA PHE A 250 12.24 4.90 15.12
C PHE A 250 13.67 5.41 14.96
N ASP A 251 14.47 4.77 14.12
CA ASP A 251 15.83 5.17 13.84
C ASP A 251 15.89 6.59 13.26
N GLY A 252 16.63 7.47 13.93
CA GLY A 252 16.70 8.89 13.62
C GLY A 252 15.56 9.76 14.19
N SER A 253 14.59 9.20 14.94
CA SER A 253 13.42 9.96 15.41
C SER A 253 13.76 11.20 16.24
N ARG A 254 14.84 11.16 17.04
CA ARG A 254 15.29 12.30 17.88
C ARG A 254 15.74 13.52 17.09
N MET A 255 16.08 13.34 15.82
CA MET A 255 16.49 14.42 14.91
C MET A 255 15.38 14.78 13.90
N TRP A 256 14.21 14.12 13.98
CA TRP A 256 13.17 14.27 12.97
C TRP A 256 12.29 15.49 13.21
N GLY A 257 12.30 16.42 12.25
CA GLY A 257 11.50 17.65 12.29
C GLY A 257 11.90 18.63 13.39
N ALA A 258 13.15 18.52 13.89
CA ALA A 258 13.78 19.43 14.84
C ALA A 258 14.56 20.55 14.14
#